data_AF-A0A6H0HCG8-F1
#
_entry.id   AF-A0A6H0HCG8-F1
#
_cell.length_a   1.000
_cell.length_b   1.000
_cell.length_c   1.000
_cell.angle_alpha   90.00
_cell.angle_beta   90.00
_cell.angle_gamma   90.00
#
_symmetry.space_group_name_H-M   'P 1'
#
loop_
_entity.id
_entity.type
_entity.pdbx_description
1 polymer ?
#
loop_
_entity_poly.entity_id
_entity_poly.type
_entity_poly.pdbx_seq_one_letter_code
_entity_poly.pdbx_strand_id
1 'polypeptide(L)' 'MSSLVKENNAFYKRLQVSDYRIIYTVDAAACELIITSIKHRRESYRKKK' A
#
# COMPACT_ATOMS: atom_id res chain seq x y z
N MET A 1 5.74 26.47 19.06
CA MET A 1 5.06 25.39 19.79
C MET A 1 4.13 24.66 18.83
N SER A 2 4.34 23.35 18.73
CA SER A 2 3.45 22.29 18.21
C SER A 2 2.75 22.52 16.86
N SER A 3 3.45 22.16 15.79
CA SER A 3 2.87 21.73 14.51
C SER A 3 2.10 20.42 14.70
N LEU A 4 0.83 20.50 15.13
CA LEU A 4 -0.09 19.38 15.10
C LEU A 4 -0.82 19.34 13.76
N VAL A 5 -1.16 18.14 13.30
CA VAL A 5 -1.79 17.79 12.00
C VAL A 5 -0.81 17.60 10.84
N LYS A 6 0.08 16.62 10.99
CA LYS A 6 0.74 15.97 9.85
C LYS A 6 0.61 14.45 9.89
N GLU A 7 -0.48 13.92 10.41
CA GLU A 7 -0.63 12.48 10.62
C GLU A 7 -1.99 12.03 10.11
N ASN A 8 -2.02 11.69 8.81
CA ASN A 8 -2.76 10.56 8.23
C ASN A 8 -2.51 10.53 6.72
N ASN A 9 -1.27 10.81 6.29
CA ASN A 9 -0.84 10.38 4.97
C ASN A 9 -0.51 8.90 5.10
N ALA A 10 -1.50 8.03 4.93
CA ALA A 10 -1.27 6.61 4.71
C ALA A 10 -0.47 6.48 3.40
N PHE A 11 0.86 6.56 3.50
CA PHE A 11 1.75 6.39 2.37
C PHE A 11 1.69 4.92 1.93
N TYR A 12 0.83 4.64 0.96
CA TYR A 12 0.77 3.33 0.32
C TYR A 12 2.11 3.05 -0.36
N LYS A 13 2.84 2.06 0.17
CA LYS A 13 4.07 1.56 -0.43
C LYS A 13 3.72 0.45 -1.41
N ARG A 14 4.48 0.41 -2.51
CA ARG A 14 4.35 -0.63 -3.54
C ARG A 14 5.59 -1.52 -3.52
N LEU A 15 5.38 -2.81 -3.40
CA LEU A 15 6.41 -3.83 -3.59
C LEU A 15 6.09 -4.62 -4.86
N GLN A 16 7.10 -4.83 -5.70
CA GLN A 16 7.00 -5.72 -6.85
C GLN A 16 7.68 -7.04 -6.52
N VAL A 17 6.96 -8.14 -6.67
CA VAL A 17 7.46 -9.51 -6.50
C VAL A 17 7.14 -10.28 -7.77
N SER A 18 8.16 -10.52 -8.61
CA SER A 18 7.98 -11.11 -9.93
C SER A 18 6.90 -10.35 -10.73
N ASP A 19 5.82 -11.02 -11.08
CA ASP A 19 4.68 -10.46 -11.82
C ASP A 19 3.56 -9.90 -10.92
N TYR A 20 3.72 -9.93 -9.61
CA TYR A 20 2.75 -9.40 -8.65
C TYR A 20 3.13 -8.01 -8.13
N ARG A 21 2.12 -7.20 -7.90
CA ARG A 21 2.20 -5.90 -7.25
C ARG A 21 1.47 -5.98 -5.92
N ILE A 22 2.20 -5.73 -4.85
CA ILE A 22 1.70 -5.69 -3.48
C ILE A 22 1.64 -4.23 -3.05
N ILE A 23 0.47 -3.78 -2.60
CA ILE A 23 0.26 -2.46 -2.00
C ILE A 23 0.05 -2.69 -0.51
N TYR A 24 0.86 -2.02 0.29
CA TYR A 24 0.83 -2.14 1.74
C TYR A 24 1.08 -0.80 2.41
N THR A 25 0.66 -0.70 3.66
CA THR A 25 0.97 0.40 4.56
C THR A 25 1.74 -0.14 5.75
N VAL A 26 2.60 0.71 6.32
CA VAL A 26 3.37 0.38 7.52
C VAL A 26 2.80 1.21 8.65
N ASP A 27 2.37 0.55 9.72
CA ASP A 27 2.12 1.20 11.00
C ASP A 27 3.35 1.01 11.87
N ALA A 28 4.16 2.07 11.99
CA ALA A 28 5.37 2.04 12.78
C ALA A 28 5.10 2.03 14.29
N ALA A 29 3.94 2.50 14.74
CA ALA A 29 3.57 2.52 16.15
C ALA A 29 3.11 1.14 16.62
N ALA A 30 2.30 0.46 15.81
CA ALA A 30 1.87 -0.92 16.07
C ALA A 30 2.92 -1.97 15.68
N CYS A 31 3.97 -1.57 14.94
CA CYS A 31 4.95 -2.48 14.32
C CYS A 31 4.28 -3.50 13.38
N GLU A 32 3.26 -3.05 12.64
CA GLU A 32 2.44 -3.88 11.77
C GLU A 32 2.56 -3.49 10.29
N LEU A 33 2.39 -4.50 9.44
CA LEU A 33 2.32 -4.37 7.99
C LEU A 33 0.91 -4.72 7.53
N ILE A 34 0.18 -3.73 7.01
CA ILE A 34 -1.18 -3.91 6.54
C ILE A 34 -1.15 -4.02 5.01
N ILE A 35 -1.44 -5.21 4.49
CA ILE A 35 -1.52 -5.43 3.04
C ILE A 35 -2.90 -4.99 2.54
N THR A 36 -2.93 -3.92 1.76
CA THR A 36 -4.17 -3.39 1.17
C THR A 36 -4.58 -4.17 -0.07
N SER A 37 -3.62 -4.61 -0.90
CA SER A 37 -3.93 -5.32 -2.13
C SER A 37 -2.75 -6.11 -2.65
N ILE A 38 -3.02 -7.31 -3.17
CA ILE A 38 -2.08 -8.10 -3.97
C ILE A 38 -2.74 -8.32 -5.32
N LYS A 39 -2.09 -7.88 -6.41
CA LYS A 39 -2.62 -8.03 -7.76
C LYS A 39 -1.54 -8.53 -8.69
N HIS A 40 -1.89 -9.46 -9.56
CA HIS A 40 -1.01 -9.82 -10.67
C HIS A 40 -1.00 -8.67 -11.70
N ARG A 41 0.14 -8.43 -12.35
CA ARG A 41 0.30 -7.36 -13.36
C ARG A 41 -0.75 -7.47 -14.47
N ARG A 42 -1.14 -8.69 -14.85
CA ARG A 42 -2.12 -8.95 -15.92
C ARG A 42 -3.56 -8.68 -15.50
N GLU A 43 -3.86 -8.76 -14.21
CA GLU A 43 -5.20 -8.44 -13.69
C GLU A 43 -5.52 -6.95 -13.82
N SER A 44 -4.49 -6.09 -13.84
CA SER A 44 -4.67 -4.65 -14.11
C SER A 44 -5.16 -4.37 -15.53
N TYR A 45 -4.92 -5.27 -16.49
CA TYR A 45 -5.32 -5.10 -17.89
C TYR A 45 -6.64 -5.78 -18.24
N ARG A 46 -7.20 -6.61 -17.35
CA ARG A 46 -8.58 -7.12 -17.49
C ARG A 46 -9.55 -5.99 -17.12
N LYS A 47 -9.81 -5.07 -18.05
CA LYS A 47 -11.01 -4.22 -17.98
C LYS A 47 -12.22 -5.14 -17.86
N LYS A 48 -13.03 -4.96 -16.82
CA LYS A 48 -14.32 -5.64 -16.65
C LYS A 48 -15.13 -5.37 -17.92
N LYS A 49 -15.48 -6.44 -18.62
CA LYS A 49 -16.50 -6.43 -19.67
C LYS A 49 -17.87 -6.37 -19.02
#